data_AF-A0A5K0W0V6-F1
#
_entry.id   AF-A0A5K0W0V6-F1
#
_cell.length_a   1.000
_cell.length_b   1.000
_cell.length_c   1.000
_cell.angle_alpha   90.00
_cell.angle_beta   90.00
_cell.angle_gamma   90.00
#
_symmetry.space_group_name_H-M   'P 1'
#
loop_
_entity.id
_entity.type
_entity.pdbx_description
1 polymer ?
#
loop_
_entity_poly.entity_id
_entity_poly.type
_entity_poly.pdbx_seq_one_letter_code
_entity_poly.pdbx_strand_id
1 'polypeptide(L)'
;SVFLGQWTPESVGDYASGTNHVLPTYGYARMYGGVSLDSFLKYITVQSLTEEGLRKLGPYVAKMAEVEGLEAHKRAVTLRLQDIEAALPR
;
A
#
# COMPACT_ATOMS: atom_id res chain seq x y z
N SER A 1 22.06 9.52 6.09
CA SER A 1 22.92 8.97 7.16
C SER A 1 23.25 10.06 8.16
N VAL A 2 23.50 9.71 9.42
CA VAL A 2 23.91 10.66 10.48
C VAL A 2 25.04 10.03 11.28
N PHE A 3 26.08 10.80 11.55
CA PHE A 3 27.28 10.35 12.25
C PHE A 3 27.40 11.11 13.58
N LEU A 4 27.52 10.38 14.69
CA LEU A 4 27.45 10.96 16.05
C LEU A 4 28.74 10.70 16.84
N GLY A 5 29.27 11.75 17.48
CA GLY A 5 30.45 11.70 18.35
C GLY A 5 31.78 11.88 17.61
N GLN A 6 32.86 12.10 18.36
CA GLN A 6 34.18 12.44 17.83
C GLN A 6 34.90 11.28 17.12
N TRP A 7 34.42 10.04 17.29
CA TRP A 7 35.07 8.82 16.81
C TRP A 7 34.33 8.17 15.63
N THR A 8 33.37 8.87 15.04
CA THR A 8 32.48 8.34 14.00
C THR A 8 32.62 9.18 12.72
N PRO A 9 33.77 9.15 12.03
CA PRO A 9 33.94 9.90 10.79
C PRO A 9 33.04 9.33 9.69
N GLU A 10 32.60 10.17 8.76
CA GLU A 10 31.77 9.76 7.60
C GLU A 10 32.35 8.53 6.86
N SER A 11 33.68 8.47 6.78
CA SER A 11 34.43 7.38 6.16
C SER A 11 34.05 5.99 6.67
N VAL A 12 33.70 5.80 7.96
CA VAL A 12 33.27 4.45 8.39
C VAL A 12 31.93 4.05 7.76
N GLY A 13 31.04 5.02 7.50
CA GLY A 13 29.78 4.81 6.79
C GLY A 13 29.94 4.59 5.29
N ASP A 14 30.97 5.20 4.70
CA ASP A 14 31.28 5.00 3.29
C ASP A 14 31.80 3.60 2.98
N TYR A 15 32.38 2.91 3.97
CA TYR A 15 33.06 1.64 3.74
C TYR A 15 32.46 0.44 4.48
N ALA A 16 32.31 0.51 5.81
CA ALA A 16 32.21 -0.74 6.60
C ALA A 16 31.34 -0.72 7.86
N SER A 17 30.70 0.41 8.21
CA SER A 17 29.81 0.45 9.39
C SER A 17 28.54 -0.38 9.22
N GLY A 18 28.16 -0.68 7.97
CA GLY A 18 26.94 -1.39 7.59
C GLY A 18 25.81 -0.48 7.10
N THR A 19 25.91 0.85 7.25
CA THR A 19 24.97 1.78 6.61
C THR A 19 25.18 1.83 5.10
N ASN A 20 24.14 2.14 4.32
CA ASN A 20 24.27 2.31 2.88
C ASN A 20 24.70 3.75 2.54
N HIS A 21 25.79 3.92 1.78
CA HIS A 21 26.31 5.24 1.38
C HIS A 21 25.65 5.83 0.12
N VAL A 22 24.75 5.09 -0.54
CA VAL A 22 23.97 5.61 -1.67
C VAL A 22 22.81 6.44 -1.10
N LEU A 23 23.06 7.74 -0.96
CA LEU A 23 22.17 8.70 -0.30
C LEU A 23 21.68 9.79 -1.28
N PRO A 24 20.49 10.37 -1.04
CA PRO A 24 19.98 11.46 -1.86
C PRO A 24 20.75 12.77 -1.66
N THR A 25 21.12 13.41 -2.76
CA THR A 25 21.88 14.68 -2.79
C THR A 25 21.00 15.86 -3.23
N TYR A 26 21.59 17.06 -3.41
CA TYR A 26 20.89 18.27 -3.90
C TYR A 26 19.62 18.69 -3.14
N GLY A 27 19.54 18.34 -1.85
CA GLY A 27 18.39 18.63 -0.99
C GLY A 27 17.25 17.60 -1.05
N TYR A 28 17.39 16.52 -1.82
CA TYR A 28 16.39 15.44 -1.86
C TYR A 28 16.29 14.63 -0.57
N ALA A 29 17.26 14.75 0.34
CA ALA A 29 17.17 14.22 1.70
C ALA A 29 15.96 14.76 2.50
N ARG A 30 15.28 15.82 2.02
CA ARG A 30 14.02 16.32 2.60
C ARG A 30 12.85 15.33 2.47
N MET A 31 12.88 14.43 1.48
CA MET A 31 11.75 13.53 1.18
C MET A 31 12.16 12.11 0.76
N TYR A 32 13.43 11.85 0.43
CA TYR A 32 13.93 10.52 0.07
C TYR A 32 14.82 9.93 1.17
N GLY A 33 14.71 8.61 1.36
CA GLY A 33 15.68 7.81 2.12
C GLY A 33 16.90 7.45 1.27
N GLY A 34 17.96 6.97 1.93
CA GLY A 34 19.03 6.24 1.26
C GLY A 34 18.58 4.85 0.78
N VAL A 35 19.38 4.19 -0.05
CA VAL A 35 19.08 2.83 -0.50
C VAL A 35 18.97 1.88 0.70
N SER A 36 17.93 1.04 0.68
CA SER A 36 17.62 0.03 1.68
C SER A 36 17.20 -1.28 1.02
N LEU A 37 16.91 -2.31 1.82
CA LEU A 37 16.34 -3.55 1.30
C LEU A 37 15.03 -3.29 0.53
N ASP A 38 14.16 -2.44 1.09
CA ASP A 38 12.85 -2.11 0.52
C ASP A 38 12.96 -1.41 -0.84
N SER A 39 14.10 -0.79 -1.15
CA SER A 39 14.38 -0.21 -2.47
C SER A 39 14.37 -1.27 -3.59
N PHE A 40 14.55 -2.55 -3.24
CA PHE A 40 14.53 -3.69 -4.16
C PHE A 40 13.28 -4.56 -4.02
N LEU A 41 12.35 -4.19 -3.12
CA LEU A 41 11.12 -4.91 -2.86
C LEU A 41 9.92 -4.21 -3.51
N LYS A 42 8.84 -4.98 -3.65
CA LYS A 42 7.52 -4.49 -4.01
C LYS A 42 6.55 -5.03 -2.96
N TYR A 43 5.71 -4.16 -2.40
CA TYR A 43 4.69 -4.55 -1.45
C TYR A 43 3.37 -4.77 -2.18
N ILE A 44 2.93 -6.02 -2.26
CA ILE A 44 1.69 -6.41 -2.95
C ILE A 44 0.56 -6.48 -1.92
N THR A 45 -0.44 -5.62 -2.05
CA THR A 45 -1.68 -5.70 -1.25
C THR A 45 -2.56 -6.84 -1.75
N VAL A 46 -3.08 -7.65 -0.83
CA VAL A 46 -3.95 -8.79 -1.14
C VAL A 46 -5.23 -8.67 -0.33
N GLN A 47 -6.38 -8.83 -0.99
CA GLN A 47 -7.71 -8.78 -0.36
C GLN A 47 -8.51 -10.03 -0.71
N SER A 48 -9.28 -10.52 0.27
CA SER A 48 -10.24 -11.61 0.12
C SER A 48 -11.45 -11.31 1.01
N LEU A 49 -12.65 -11.46 0.46
CA LEU A 49 -13.91 -11.25 1.18
C LEU A 49 -14.70 -12.55 1.17
N THR A 50 -15.29 -12.87 2.32
CA THR A 50 -16.39 -13.84 2.38
C THR A 50 -17.67 -13.22 1.81
N GLU A 51 -18.69 -14.03 1.57
CA GLU A 51 -20.02 -13.53 1.19
C GLU A 51 -20.57 -12.55 2.23
N GLU A 52 -20.44 -12.85 3.53
CA GLU A 52 -20.85 -11.94 4.60
C GLU A 52 -20.07 -10.62 4.55
N GLY A 53 -18.76 -10.68 4.28
CA GLY A 53 -17.92 -9.50 4.10
C GLY A 53 -18.42 -8.63 2.94
N LEU A 54 -18.78 -9.24 1.82
CA LEU A 54 -19.33 -8.52 0.68
C LEU A 54 -20.73 -7.95 0.97
N ARG A 55 -21.60 -8.66 1.69
CA ARG A 55 -22.90 -8.11 2.14
C ARG A 55 -22.74 -6.87 3.02
N LYS A 56 -21.72 -6.84 3.89
CA LYS A 56 -21.45 -5.69 4.76
C LYS A 56 -20.82 -4.51 4.01
N LEU A 57 -19.80 -4.75 3.17
CA LEU A 57 -19.04 -3.69 2.52
C LEU A 57 -19.66 -3.23 1.19
N GLY A 58 -20.26 -4.15 0.44
CA GLY A 58 -20.77 -3.97 -0.91
C GLY A 58 -21.75 -2.79 -1.07
N PRO A 59 -22.75 -2.60 -0.18
CA PRO A 59 -23.67 -1.46 -0.28
C PRO A 59 -22.96 -0.10 -0.28
N TYR A 60 -21.90 0.06 0.53
CA TYR A 60 -21.12 1.29 0.56
C TYR A 60 -20.33 1.49 -0.75
N VAL A 61 -19.69 0.43 -1.26
CA VAL A 61 -18.95 0.47 -2.53
C VAL A 61 -19.88 0.82 -3.69
N ALA A 62 -21.06 0.21 -3.76
CA ALA A 62 -22.06 0.51 -4.78
C ALA A 62 -22.55 1.97 -4.70
N LYS A 63 -22.71 2.51 -3.48
CA LYS A 63 -23.12 3.91 -3.29
C LYS A 63 -22.03 4.90 -3.69
N MET A 64 -20.78 4.63 -3.34
CA MET A 64 -19.65 5.45 -3.78
C MET A 64 -19.50 5.42 -5.31
N ALA A 65 -19.58 4.24 -5.92
CA ALA A 65 -19.51 4.09 -7.38
C ALA A 65 -20.65 4.82 -8.11
N GLU A 66 -21.85 4.91 -7.50
CA GLU A 66 -22.95 5.72 -8.02
C GLU A 66 -22.63 7.22 -8.00
N VAL A 67 -22.08 7.73 -6.90
CA VAL A 67 -21.68 9.15 -6.78
C VAL A 67 -20.58 9.50 -7.78
N GLU A 68 -19.66 8.58 -8.03
CA GLU A 68 -18.57 8.75 -9.00
C GLU A 68 -19.00 8.53 -10.47
N GLY A 69 -20.24 8.10 -10.72
CA GLY A 69 -20.73 7.80 -12.08
C GLY A 69 -20.10 6.53 -12.70
N LEU A 70 -19.54 5.64 -11.89
CA LEU A 70 -18.85 4.42 -12.33
C LEU A 70 -19.78 3.20 -12.31
N GLU A 71 -20.75 3.17 -13.22
CA GLU A 71 -21.81 2.14 -13.25
C GLU A 71 -21.26 0.70 -13.34
N ALA A 72 -20.18 0.47 -14.09
CA ALA A 72 -19.57 -0.87 -14.18
C ALA A 72 -19.00 -1.35 -12.84
N HIS A 73 -18.44 -0.45 -12.02
CA HIS A 73 -17.93 -0.78 -10.69
C HIS A 73 -19.07 -1.12 -9.74
N LYS A 74 -20.16 -0.34 -9.77
CA LYS A 74 -21.39 -0.62 -9.03
C LYS A 74 -21.95 -2.00 -9.39
N ARG A 75 -22.09 -2.29 -10.69
CA ARG A 75 -22.63 -3.56 -11.19
C ARG A 75 -21.81 -4.78 -10.76
N ALA A 76 -20.48 -4.67 -10.75
CA ALA A 76 -19.62 -5.76 -10.30
C ALA A 76 -19.95 -6.21 -8.86
N VAL A 77 -20.36 -5.28 -8.00
CA VAL A 77 -20.81 -5.58 -6.63
C VAL A 77 -22.26 -6.05 -6.61
N THR A 78 -23.18 -5.28 -7.20
CA THR A 78 -24.62 -5.55 -7.07
C THR A 78 -25.04 -6.87 -7.68
N LEU A 79 -24.41 -7.30 -8.80
CA LEU A 79 -24.71 -8.60 -9.42
C LEU A 79 -24.36 -9.77 -8.49
N ARG A 80 -23.25 -9.67 -7.75
CA ARG A 80 -22.84 -10.70 -6.77
C ARG A 80 -23.76 -10.69 -5.55
N LEU A 81 -24.16 -9.51 -5.07
CA LEU A 81 -25.12 -9.40 -3.97
C LEU A 81 -26.48 -10.01 -4.35
N GLN A 82 -26.94 -9.80 -5.58
CA GLN A 82 -28.18 -10.41 -6.09
C GLN A 82 -28.09 -11.94 -6.16
N ASP A 83 -26.97 -12.49 -6.64
CA ASP A 83 -26.72 -13.94 -6.66
C ASP A 83 -26.76 -14.54 -5.24
N ILE A 84 -26.07 -13.87 -4.32
CA ILE A 84 -26.03 -14.19 -2.89
C ILE A 84 -27.42 -14.12 -2.22
N GLU A 85 -28.28 -13.18 -2.64
CA GLU A 85 -29.67 -13.09 -2.16
C GLU A 85 -30.56 -14.19 -2.75
N ALA A 86 -30.39 -14.52 -4.04
CA ALA A 86 -31.15 -15.55 -4.72
C ALA A 86 -30.88 -16.97 -4.17
N ALA A 87 -29.68 -17.19 -3.63
CA ALA A 87 -29.27 -18.46 -3.03
C ALA A 87 -29.81 -18.69 -1.60
N LEU A 88 -30.43 -17.69 -0.96
CA LEU A 88 -31.02 -17.85 0.37
C LEU A 88 -32.25 -18.78 0.34
N PRO A 89 -32.38 -19.71 1.30
CA PRO A 89 -33.60 -20.51 1.42
C PRO A 89 -34.80 -19.58 1.71
N ARG A 90 -35.90 -19.82 1.00
CA ARG A 90 -37.15 -19.07 1.13
C ARG A 90 -37.92 -19.43 2.40
#